data_AF-A0A179F2J1-F1
#
_entry.id   AF-A0A179F2J1-F1
#
_cell.length_a   1.000
_cell.length_b   1.000
_cell.length_c   1.000
_cell.angle_alpha   90.00
_cell.angle_beta   90.00
_cell.angle_gamma   90.00
#
_symmetry.space_group_name_H-M   'P 1'
#
loop_
_entity.id
_entity.type
_entity.pdbx_description
1 polymer ?
#
loop_
_entity_poly.entity_id
_entity_poly.type
_entity_poly.pdbx_seq_one_letter_code
_entity_poly.pdbx_strand_id
1 'polypeptide(L)'
;MSRLEYLTKKQHNPFYLTIAPVSPHVEIPGLPVPLARHAKDFPNATAPQGKNFNPSDALTAQKPSWLKKLPLMEESDITRANEHYRHRIRALQGVDEIVQDIVDFLDKTNILNNTYIIYSTDNGYHLGQHRVNAGKTLPYIEDTNVPFIVRGPKIPANKTSRLPGAHPDLAPTFLEIAGLDKEQYPAYLDGRSLLSDWHNPTQPANDSNSHDIINVEFWGSAGIEAPGKNRSANNTYKTLRVVNENNSWLYSKWCTGDRELYNTKTDPFELHNLAFNFAKDGEHNRLIQRLDAILLVTKSCNQDTCRNPWTVLQSTCHKDDSCPHSGVILNSLDVAMDSKYDEFFASLPKVQFKECLNIQLVSNEQPFLPASSAALQKDYRTNTDHFKSPVHRGTKVPPNEVNQGTVNQRHTTIEEMEKKSRKLTPAELGQS
;
A
#
# COMPACT_ATOMS: atom_id res chain seq x y z
N MET A 1 -20.47 -19.60 -0.91
CA MET A 1 -21.90 -19.24 -0.73
C MET A 1 -22.47 -19.59 0.63
N SER A 2 -22.26 -20.80 1.17
CA SER A 2 -22.86 -21.23 2.46
C SER A 2 -22.60 -20.29 3.65
N ARG A 3 -21.41 -19.65 3.72
CA ARG A 3 -21.12 -18.64 4.76
C ARG A 3 -22.00 -17.40 4.63
N LEU A 4 -22.20 -16.90 3.41
CA LEU A 4 -23.11 -15.77 3.15
C LEU A 4 -24.55 -16.16 3.48
N GLU A 5 -25.00 -17.36 3.12
CA GLU A 5 -26.33 -17.85 3.48
C GLU A 5 -26.54 -17.88 4.99
N TYR A 6 -25.55 -18.36 5.76
CA TYR A 6 -25.62 -18.32 7.21
C TYR A 6 -25.73 -16.88 7.73
N LEU A 7 -24.84 -15.99 7.29
CA LEU A 7 -24.80 -14.59 7.75
C LEU A 7 -26.05 -13.79 7.38
N THR A 8 -26.78 -14.18 6.34
CA THR A 8 -27.90 -13.39 5.79
C THR A 8 -29.27 -13.99 6.05
N LYS A 9 -29.37 -15.32 6.21
CA LYS A 9 -30.65 -16.03 6.39
C LYS A 9 -30.81 -16.69 7.77
N LYS A 10 -29.73 -16.89 8.53
CA LYS A 10 -29.76 -17.63 9.80
C LYS A 10 -29.58 -16.75 11.04
N GLN A 11 -29.42 -15.45 10.86
CA GLN A 11 -29.16 -14.50 11.94
C GLN A 11 -29.55 -13.06 11.50
N HIS A 12 -29.80 -12.16 12.46
CA HIS A 12 -30.25 -10.78 12.21
C HIS A 12 -29.26 -9.68 12.67
N ASN A 13 -28.15 -10.06 13.28
CA ASN A 13 -27.08 -9.16 13.70
C ASN A 13 -26.33 -8.59 12.47
N PRO A 14 -25.82 -7.35 12.57
CA PRO A 14 -24.84 -6.82 11.63
C PRO A 14 -23.64 -7.76 11.51
N PHE A 15 -23.06 -7.85 10.31
CA PHE A 15 -21.89 -8.69 10.07
C PHE A 15 -20.83 -7.94 9.27
N TYR A 16 -19.58 -8.38 9.47
CA TYR A 16 -18.43 -8.03 8.66
C TYR A 16 -17.89 -9.32 8.02
N LEU A 17 -17.57 -9.26 6.73
CA LEU A 17 -17.01 -10.38 5.97
C LEU A 17 -15.87 -9.90 5.08
N THR A 18 -14.67 -10.39 5.34
CA THR A 18 -13.52 -10.25 4.43
C THR A 18 -13.43 -11.47 3.53
N ILE A 19 -13.29 -11.25 2.23
CA ILE A 19 -13.00 -12.29 1.24
C ILE A 19 -11.65 -11.93 0.61
N ALA A 20 -10.61 -12.65 1.01
CA ALA A 20 -9.23 -12.35 0.65
C ALA A 20 -8.63 -13.52 -0.15
N PRO A 21 -8.98 -13.67 -1.44
CA PRO A 21 -8.35 -14.66 -2.30
C PRO A 21 -6.86 -14.34 -2.46
N VAL A 22 -6.04 -15.38 -2.59
CA VAL A 22 -4.59 -15.23 -2.83
C VAL A 22 -4.30 -14.79 -4.28
N SER A 23 -5.18 -15.12 -5.23
CA SER A 23 -5.05 -14.69 -6.63
C SER A 23 -5.04 -13.15 -6.73
N PRO A 24 -4.17 -12.55 -7.56
CA PRO A 24 -3.29 -13.16 -8.55
C PRO A 24 -1.83 -13.26 -8.08
N HIS A 25 -1.57 -13.49 -6.79
CA HIS A 25 -0.22 -13.67 -6.29
C HIS A 25 0.51 -14.78 -7.07
N VAL A 26 1.82 -14.63 -7.25
CA VAL A 26 2.65 -15.64 -7.92
C VAL A 26 2.80 -16.88 -7.05
N GLU A 27 2.84 -18.07 -7.65
CA GLU A 27 3.40 -19.24 -6.97
C GLU A 27 4.93 -19.11 -6.95
N ILE A 28 5.58 -19.36 -5.82
CA ILE A 28 7.04 -19.22 -5.72
C ILE A 28 7.71 -20.59 -5.73
N PRO A 29 8.56 -20.93 -6.73
CA PRO A 29 8.85 -20.19 -7.96
C PRO A 29 7.77 -20.42 -9.04
N GLY A 30 7.44 -19.41 -9.85
CA GLY A 30 6.47 -19.57 -10.95
C GLY A 30 5.61 -18.36 -11.28
N LEU A 31 4.54 -18.66 -12.02
CA LEU A 31 3.51 -17.73 -12.47
C LEU A 31 2.29 -17.84 -11.55
N PRO A 32 1.41 -16.83 -11.52
CA PRO A 32 0.07 -17.03 -11.00
C PRO A 32 -0.63 -18.18 -11.74
N VAL A 33 -1.30 -19.05 -10.99
CA VAL A 33 -2.02 -20.19 -11.57
C VAL A 33 -3.48 -19.79 -11.80
N PRO A 34 -3.93 -19.68 -13.06
CA PRO A 34 -5.32 -19.40 -13.35
C PRO A 34 -6.20 -20.62 -13.10
N LEU A 35 -7.49 -20.39 -12.90
CA LEU A 35 -8.49 -21.46 -12.92
C LEU A 35 -8.47 -22.13 -14.31
N ALA A 36 -8.64 -23.45 -14.35
CA ALA A 36 -8.54 -24.25 -15.57
C ALA A 36 -9.41 -23.70 -16.72
N ARG A 37 -10.61 -23.20 -16.41
CA ARG A 37 -11.53 -22.59 -17.38
C ARG A 37 -11.01 -21.29 -18.03
N HIS A 38 -10.10 -20.58 -17.38
CA HIS A 38 -9.51 -19.30 -17.84
C HIS A 38 -8.06 -19.45 -18.34
N ALA A 39 -7.53 -20.67 -18.39
CA ALA A 39 -6.12 -20.92 -18.68
C ALA A 39 -5.68 -20.41 -20.07
N LYS A 40 -6.62 -20.28 -21.01
CA LYS A 40 -6.35 -19.87 -22.40
C LYS A 40 -6.86 -18.46 -22.73
N ASP A 41 -7.45 -17.74 -21.77
CA ASP A 41 -8.00 -16.40 -22.02
C ASP A 41 -6.89 -15.40 -22.33
N PHE A 42 -7.21 -14.30 -23.01
CA PHE A 42 -6.26 -13.20 -23.28
C PHE A 42 -4.91 -13.64 -23.90
N PRO A 43 -4.88 -14.48 -24.95
CA PRO A 43 -3.64 -15.04 -25.50
C PRO A 43 -2.63 -13.99 -25.96
N ASN A 44 -3.12 -12.83 -26.42
CA ASN A 44 -2.31 -11.75 -26.98
C ASN A 44 -2.10 -10.57 -26.01
N ALA A 45 -2.50 -10.70 -24.75
CA ALA A 45 -2.31 -9.64 -23.77
C ALA A 45 -0.82 -9.48 -23.41
N THR A 46 -0.41 -8.23 -23.23
CA THR A 46 0.96 -7.82 -22.87
C THR A 46 0.93 -6.91 -21.67
N ALA A 47 1.99 -6.94 -20.85
CA ALA A 47 2.12 -6.07 -19.70
C ALA A 47 2.04 -4.60 -20.15
N PRO A 48 1.44 -3.69 -19.35
CA PRO A 48 1.43 -2.26 -19.68
C PRO A 48 2.85 -1.71 -19.83
N GLN A 49 3.24 -1.35 -21.05
CA GLN A 49 4.59 -0.85 -21.37
C GLN A 49 4.62 0.68 -21.41
N GLY A 50 4.42 1.31 -20.25
CA GLY A 50 4.55 2.76 -20.08
C GLY A 50 5.99 3.25 -20.29
N LYS A 51 6.22 4.57 -20.21
CA LYS A 51 7.57 5.16 -20.40
C LYS A 51 8.61 4.64 -19.39
N ASN A 52 8.16 4.11 -18.26
CA ASN A 52 8.99 3.47 -17.24
C ASN A 52 9.20 1.97 -17.41
N PHE A 53 8.71 1.30 -18.45
CA PHE A 53 8.83 -0.17 -18.59
C PHE A 53 10.27 -0.67 -18.81
N ASN A 54 11.15 0.12 -19.42
CA ASN A 54 12.58 -0.21 -19.56
C ASN A 54 13.38 1.09 -19.80
N PRO A 55 13.44 2.01 -18.80
CA PRO A 55 14.03 3.33 -18.99
C PRO A 55 15.52 3.23 -19.35
N SER A 56 16.08 4.28 -19.92
CA SER A 56 17.51 4.34 -20.28
C SER A 56 18.43 4.23 -19.06
N ASP A 57 19.71 3.95 -19.29
CA ASP A 57 20.70 3.88 -18.19
C ASP A 57 20.82 5.21 -17.46
N ALA A 58 20.71 6.33 -18.18
CA ALA A 58 20.77 7.66 -17.60
C ALA A 58 19.62 7.96 -16.63
N LEU A 59 18.42 7.41 -16.86
CA LEU A 59 17.29 7.53 -15.95
C LEU A 59 17.39 6.51 -14.80
N THR A 60 17.79 5.28 -15.11
CA THR A 60 17.97 4.22 -14.11
C THR A 60 19.05 4.57 -13.10
N ALA A 61 20.15 5.19 -13.53
CA ALA A 61 21.21 5.66 -12.65
C ALA A 61 20.73 6.67 -11.59
N GLN A 62 19.56 7.30 -11.80
CA GLN A 62 18.95 8.23 -10.84
C GLN A 62 18.14 7.55 -9.73
N LYS A 63 17.89 6.24 -9.86
CA LYS A 63 17.14 5.45 -8.90
C LYS A 63 17.98 5.13 -7.66
N PRO A 64 17.34 4.80 -6.53
CA PRO A 64 18.03 4.54 -5.27
C PRO A 64 18.60 3.12 -5.19
N SER A 65 19.54 2.93 -4.28
CA SER A 65 19.98 1.64 -3.77
C SER A 65 20.37 0.63 -4.87
N TRP A 66 19.65 -0.49 -4.98
CA TRP A 66 19.90 -1.55 -5.94
C TRP A 66 19.31 -1.27 -7.32
N LEU A 67 18.29 -0.41 -7.41
CA LEU A 67 17.58 -0.11 -8.67
C LEU A 67 18.50 0.55 -9.70
N LYS A 68 19.41 1.44 -9.27
CA LYS A 68 20.41 2.06 -10.16
C LYS A 68 21.40 1.10 -10.82
N LYS A 69 21.43 -0.15 -10.37
CA LYS A 69 22.33 -1.19 -10.88
C LYS A 69 21.62 -2.20 -11.78
N LEU A 70 20.31 -2.05 -11.99
CA LEU A 70 19.56 -2.97 -12.84
C LEU A 70 19.97 -2.80 -14.31
N PRO A 71 20.35 -3.87 -15.01
CA PRO A 71 20.64 -3.82 -16.44
C PRO A 71 19.35 -3.56 -17.23
N LEU A 72 19.49 -3.05 -18.47
CA LEU A 72 18.38 -2.99 -19.42
C LEU A 72 17.75 -4.38 -19.54
N MET A 73 16.41 -4.42 -19.57
CA MET A 73 15.68 -5.67 -19.82
C MET A 73 15.94 -6.13 -21.26
N GLU A 74 16.31 -7.40 -21.41
CA GLU A 74 16.43 -8.06 -22.71
C GLU A 74 15.05 -8.54 -23.21
N GLU A 75 14.98 -9.00 -24.46
CA GLU A 75 13.73 -9.53 -25.04
C GLU A 75 13.13 -10.69 -24.22
N SER A 76 14.00 -11.50 -23.61
CA SER A 76 13.61 -12.62 -22.73
C SER A 76 12.92 -12.11 -21.45
N ASP A 77 13.40 -11.01 -20.86
CA ASP A 77 12.79 -10.38 -19.70
C ASP A 77 11.42 -9.79 -20.02
N ILE A 78 11.31 -9.10 -21.16
CA ILE A 78 10.07 -8.50 -21.64
C ILE A 78 9.02 -9.58 -21.95
N THR A 79 9.44 -10.64 -22.63
CA THR A 79 8.58 -11.79 -22.95
C THR A 79 7.98 -12.39 -21.68
N ARG A 80 8.79 -12.50 -20.63
CA ARG A 80 8.35 -13.06 -19.35
C ARG A 80 7.49 -12.10 -18.54
N ALA A 81 7.77 -10.79 -18.54
CA ALA A 81 6.86 -9.80 -17.97
C ALA A 81 5.45 -9.89 -18.61
N ASN A 82 5.40 -10.05 -19.93
CA ASN A 82 4.15 -10.27 -20.67
C ASN A 82 3.46 -11.59 -20.27
N GLU A 83 4.21 -12.67 -20.07
CA GLU A 83 3.69 -13.95 -19.58
C GLU A 83 3.11 -13.82 -18.18
N HIS A 84 3.82 -13.17 -17.24
CA HIS A 84 3.33 -12.86 -15.91
C HIS A 84 2.03 -12.07 -15.97
N TYR A 85 1.96 -11.02 -16.80
CA TYR A 85 0.74 -10.25 -16.96
C TYR A 85 -0.44 -11.12 -17.41
N ARG A 86 -0.27 -11.94 -18.46
CA ARG A 86 -1.32 -12.86 -18.94
C ARG A 86 -1.81 -13.79 -17.83
N HIS A 87 -0.89 -14.39 -17.08
CA HIS A 87 -1.25 -15.28 -15.98
C HIS A 87 -1.98 -14.55 -14.86
N ARG A 88 -1.57 -13.32 -14.52
CA ARG A 88 -2.26 -12.49 -13.52
C ARG A 88 -3.70 -12.18 -13.93
N ILE A 89 -3.93 -11.69 -15.15
CA ILE A 89 -5.29 -11.33 -15.60
C ILE A 89 -6.21 -12.55 -15.76
N ARG A 90 -5.65 -13.72 -16.12
CA ARG A 90 -6.39 -15.00 -16.13
C ARG A 90 -6.75 -15.45 -14.72
N ALA A 91 -5.82 -15.36 -13.76
CA ALA A 91 -6.09 -15.69 -12.37
C ALA A 91 -7.11 -14.74 -11.73
N LEU A 92 -7.11 -13.46 -12.12
CA LEU A 92 -8.10 -12.47 -11.69
C LEU A 92 -9.52 -12.77 -12.16
N GLN A 93 -9.73 -13.52 -13.26
CA GLN A 93 -11.09 -13.88 -13.70
C GLN A 93 -11.85 -14.65 -12.62
N GLY A 94 -11.17 -15.51 -11.85
CA GLY A 94 -11.78 -16.19 -10.71
C GLY A 94 -12.19 -15.24 -9.58
N VAL A 95 -11.47 -14.13 -9.40
CA VAL A 95 -11.82 -13.08 -8.42
C VAL A 95 -13.02 -12.28 -8.92
N ASP A 96 -13.07 -11.96 -10.21
CA ASP A 96 -14.21 -11.30 -10.85
C ASP A 96 -15.51 -12.11 -10.70
N GLU A 97 -15.44 -13.43 -10.94
CA GLU A 97 -16.57 -14.34 -10.72
C GLU A 97 -17.01 -14.39 -9.24
N ILE A 98 -16.08 -14.33 -8.28
CA ILE A 98 -16.42 -14.23 -6.85
C ILE A 98 -17.20 -12.94 -6.58
N VAL A 99 -16.75 -11.80 -7.11
CA VAL A 99 -17.44 -10.51 -6.95
C VAL A 99 -18.84 -10.58 -7.54
N GLN A 100 -18.99 -11.12 -8.75
CA GLN A 100 -20.29 -11.33 -9.39
C GLN A 100 -21.21 -12.18 -8.51
N ASP A 101 -20.74 -13.36 -8.07
CA ASP A 101 -21.56 -14.28 -7.27
C ASP A 101 -22.02 -13.65 -5.94
N ILE A 102 -21.18 -12.81 -5.31
CA ILE A 102 -21.55 -12.09 -4.08
C ILE A 102 -22.62 -11.03 -4.36
N VAL A 103 -22.41 -10.19 -5.38
CA VAL A 103 -23.36 -9.12 -5.72
C VAL A 103 -24.72 -9.70 -6.09
N ASP A 104 -24.73 -10.73 -6.94
CA ASP A 104 -25.95 -11.45 -7.33
C ASP A 104 -26.65 -12.07 -6.12
N PHE A 105 -25.91 -12.66 -5.19
CA PHE A 105 -26.48 -13.26 -3.98
C PHE A 105 -27.16 -12.21 -3.10
N LEU A 106 -26.48 -11.09 -2.85
CA LEU A 106 -26.99 -10.00 -2.02
C LEU A 106 -28.22 -9.34 -2.65
N ASP A 107 -28.25 -9.21 -3.99
CA ASP A 107 -29.38 -8.68 -4.75
C ASP A 107 -30.59 -9.62 -4.67
N LYS A 108 -30.40 -10.91 -4.97
CA LYS A 108 -31.44 -11.95 -4.87
C LYS A 108 -32.03 -12.10 -3.47
N THR A 109 -31.29 -11.70 -2.44
CA THR A 109 -31.72 -11.74 -1.04
C THR A 109 -32.22 -10.39 -0.51
N ASN A 110 -32.33 -9.37 -1.36
CA ASN A 110 -32.85 -8.03 -1.05
C ASN A 110 -32.12 -7.28 0.08
N ILE A 111 -30.86 -7.60 0.36
CA ILE A 111 -30.04 -6.93 1.39
C ILE A 111 -28.93 -6.06 0.82
N LEU A 112 -28.78 -6.08 -0.51
CA LEU A 112 -27.75 -5.36 -1.23
C LEU A 112 -27.75 -3.84 -0.96
N ASN A 113 -28.94 -3.23 -0.84
CA ASN A 113 -29.07 -1.79 -0.54
C ASN A 113 -28.64 -1.42 0.88
N ASN A 114 -28.54 -2.41 1.78
CA ASN A 114 -28.07 -2.24 3.16
C ASN A 114 -26.64 -2.79 3.35
N THR A 115 -25.91 -3.03 2.27
CA THR A 115 -24.57 -3.64 2.33
C THR A 115 -23.53 -2.69 1.72
N TYR A 116 -22.49 -2.37 2.48
CA TYR A 116 -21.27 -1.78 1.93
C TYR A 116 -20.41 -2.89 1.31
N ILE A 117 -20.01 -2.72 0.06
CA ILE A 117 -19.02 -3.58 -0.62
C ILE A 117 -17.81 -2.72 -0.93
N ILE A 118 -16.66 -3.11 -0.39
CA ILE A 118 -15.37 -2.45 -0.59
C ILE A 118 -14.44 -3.45 -1.29
N TYR A 119 -13.92 -3.06 -2.45
CA TYR A 119 -12.94 -3.84 -3.20
C TYR A 119 -11.60 -3.10 -3.21
N SER A 120 -10.54 -3.78 -2.77
CA SER A 120 -9.17 -3.28 -2.83
C SER A 120 -8.17 -4.44 -2.83
N THR A 121 -6.87 -4.12 -2.87
CA THR A 121 -5.75 -5.06 -2.82
C THR A 121 -4.77 -4.60 -1.73
N ASP A 122 -3.96 -5.51 -1.21
CA ASP A 122 -2.96 -5.24 -0.16
C ASP A 122 -1.83 -4.32 -0.66
N ASN A 123 -1.44 -4.50 -1.92
CA ASN A 123 -0.44 -3.72 -2.64
C ASN A 123 -0.67 -3.86 -4.16
N GLY A 124 0.08 -3.09 -4.92
CA GLY A 124 0.21 -3.22 -6.36
C GLY A 124 1.32 -4.21 -6.79
N TYR A 125 1.81 -4.10 -8.03
CA TYR A 125 2.78 -5.04 -8.58
C TYR A 125 3.47 -4.51 -9.85
N HIS A 126 4.80 -4.58 -9.88
CA HIS A 126 5.63 -4.33 -11.04
C HIS A 126 5.56 -5.48 -12.06
N LEU A 127 5.52 -5.13 -13.34
CA LEU A 127 5.56 -6.02 -14.49
C LEU A 127 6.52 -5.48 -15.55
N GLY A 128 7.71 -5.04 -15.15
CA GLY A 128 8.74 -4.45 -16.00
C GLY A 128 9.08 -3.01 -15.63
N GLN A 129 8.14 -2.27 -15.03
CA GLN A 129 8.34 -0.86 -14.66
C GLN A 129 9.61 -0.69 -13.81
N HIS A 130 10.40 0.34 -14.14
CA HIS A 130 11.71 0.63 -13.57
C HIS A 130 12.75 -0.50 -13.72
N ARG A 131 12.63 -1.32 -14.77
CA ARG A 131 13.41 -2.55 -15.00
C ARG A 131 13.15 -3.66 -13.98
N VAL A 132 12.09 -3.53 -13.18
CA VAL A 132 11.67 -4.53 -12.19
C VAL A 132 10.71 -5.48 -12.89
N ASN A 133 11.23 -6.61 -13.35
CA ASN A 133 10.50 -7.55 -14.19
C ASN A 133 9.18 -8.03 -13.55
N ALA A 134 9.23 -8.41 -12.28
CA ALA A 134 8.08 -8.88 -11.53
C ALA A 134 8.32 -8.68 -10.03
N GLY A 135 7.40 -8.07 -9.31
CA GLY A 135 7.50 -7.99 -7.85
C GLY A 135 6.78 -6.80 -7.26
N LYS A 136 7.07 -6.55 -6.00
CA LYS A 136 6.56 -5.43 -5.20
C LYS A 136 7.66 -4.95 -4.27
N THR A 137 7.35 -4.17 -3.23
CA THR A 137 8.25 -3.63 -2.19
C THR A 137 8.88 -2.28 -2.50
N LEU A 138 8.39 -1.54 -3.49
CA LEU A 138 8.91 -0.25 -3.92
C LEU A 138 7.88 0.87 -3.66
N PRO A 139 8.33 2.13 -3.52
CA PRO A 139 7.44 3.24 -3.17
C PRO A 139 6.60 3.76 -4.36
N TYR A 140 6.81 3.21 -5.55
CA TYR A 140 6.26 3.71 -6.81
C TYR A 140 4.76 3.51 -6.93
N ILE A 141 4.17 4.19 -7.90
CA ILE A 141 2.73 4.18 -8.13
C ILE A 141 2.22 2.76 -8.43
N GLU A 142 3.03 1.92 -9.08
CA GLU A 142 2.69 0.53 -9.40
C GLU A 142 2.45 -0.33 -8.16
N ASP A 143 3.08 0.00 -7.04
CA ASP A 143 3.02 -0.77 -5.79
C ASP A 143 2.06 -0.16 -4.76
N THR A 144 1.86 1.16 -4.81
CA THR A 144 1.25 1.92 -3.72
C THR A 144 -0.10 2.55 -4.06
N ASN A 145 -0.39 2.77 -5.35
CA ASN A 145 -1.68 3.28 -5.80
C ASN A 145 -2.58 2.13 -6.25
N VAL A 146 -3.38 1.62 -5.32
CA VAL A 146 -4.17 0.41 -5.52
C VAL A 146 -5.59 0.72 -5.99
N PRO A 147 -6.25 -0.20 -6.71
CA PRO A 147 -7.69 -0.14 -6.90
C PRO A 147 -8.42 0.00 -5.57
N PHE A 148 -9.38 0.92 -5.51
CA PHE A 148 -10.26 1.12 -4.36
C PHE A 148 -11.65 1.48 -4.87
N ILE A 149 -12.58 0.52 -4.80
CA ILE A 149 -13.95 0.68 -5.30
C ILE A 149 -14.91 0.44 -4.14
N VAL A 150 -15.88 1.33 -3.97
CA VAL A 150 -16.88 1.22 -2.92
C VAL A 150 -18.28 1.35 -3.51
N ARG A 151 -19.21 0.50 -3.08
CA ARG A 151 -20.64 0.76 -3.16
C ARG A 151 -21.31 0.53 -1.81
N GLY A 152 -22.45 1.16 -1.61
CA GLY A 152 -23.26 0.93 -0.42
C GLY A 152 -24.26 2.06 -0.19
N PRO A 153 -24.94 2.05 0.97
CA PRO A 153 -25.87 3.10 1.34
C PRO A 153 -25.25 4.50 1.21
N LYS A 154 -25.97 5.41 0.53
CA LYS A 154 -25.62 6.82 0.28
C LYS A 154 -24.34 7.08 -0.54
N ILE A 155 -23.71 6.04 -1.08
CA ILE A 155 -22.55 6.22 -1.97
C ILE A 155 -23.07 6.51 -3.40
N PRO A 156 -22.70 7.64 -4.01
CA PRO A 156 -23.19 8.00 -5.33
C PRO A 156 -22.61 7.05 -6.40
N ALA A 157 -23.49 6.55 -7.27
CA ALA A 157 -23.10 5.67 -8.37
C ALA A 157 -22.30 6.42 -9.45
N ASN A 158 -21.37 5.70 -10.09
CA ASN A 158 -20.58 6.19 -11.23
C ASN A 158 -19.84 7.52 -10.95
N LYS A 159 -19.27 7.65 -9.74
CA LYS A 159 -18.42 8.77 -9.34
C LYS A 159 -17.00 8.29 -9.12
N THR A 160 -16.04 9.13 -9.51
CA THR A 160 -14.62 8.94 -9.25
C THR A 160 -14.17 9.98 -8.23
N SER A 161 -13.50 9.52 -7.17
CA SER A 161 -12.87 10.39 -6.18
C SER A 161 -11.39 10.58 -6.50
N ARG A 162 -10.88 11.78 -6.22
CA ARG A 162 -9.44 12.08 -6.14
C ARG A 162 -9.00 12.42 -4.72
N LEU A 163 -9.89 12.25 -3.75
CA LEU A 163 -9.58 12.46 -2.34
C LEU A 163 -8.63 11.36 -1.88
N PRO A 164 -7.54 11.70 -1.17
CA PRO A 164 -6.55 10.70 -0.77
C PRO A 164 -7.06 9.86 0.41
N GLY A 165 -6.75 8.57 0.38
CA GLY A 165 -7.03 7.62 1.44
C GLY A 165 -5.93 6.56 1.52
N ALA A 166 -5.87 5.81 2.62
CA ALA A 166 -4.95 4.70 2.80
C ALA A 166 -5.62 3.56 3.58
N HIS A 167 -5.11 2.34 3.49
CA HIS A 167 -5.73 1.19 4.17
C HIS A 167 -5.93 1.33 5.69
N PRO A 168 -5.07 2.01 6.48
CA PRO A 168 -5.33 2.27 7.89
C PRO A 168 -6.66 2.99 8.17
N ASP A 169 -7.21 3.71 7.18
CA ASP A 169 -8.50 4.39 7.27
C ASP A 169 -9.70 3.43 7.26
N LEU A 170 -9.53 2.19 6.80
CA LEU A 170 -10.62 1.23 6.71
C LEU A 170 -11.18 0.87 8.08
N ALA A 171 -10.32 0.67 9.08
CA ALA A 171 -10.76 0.33 10.43
C ALA A 171 -11.69 1.39 11.05
N PRO A 172 -11.30 2.68 11.18
CA PRO A 172 -12.21 3.71 11.68
C PRO A 172 -13.44 3.91 10.78
N THR A 173 -13.33 3.70 9.47
CA THR A 173 -14.49 3.74 8.56
C THR A 173 -15.50 2.63 8.87
N PHE A 174 -15.04 1.41 9.18
CA PHE A 174 -15.93 0.30 9.53
C PHE A 174 -16.61 0.53 10.88
N LEU A 175 -15.90 1.11 11.86
CA LEU A 175 -16.48 1.47 13.15
C LEU A 175 -17.57 2.54 13.00
N GLU A 176 -17.35 3.54 12.14
CA GLU A 176 -18.37 4.56 11.84
C GLU A 176 -19.59 3.97 11.15
N ILE A 177 -19.38 3.08 10.16
CA ILE A 177 -20.47 2.35 9.49
C ILE A 177 -21.27 1.50 10.49
N ALA A 178 -20.60 0.92 11.49
CA ALA A 178 -21.24 0.15 12.56
C ALA A 178 -21.95 1.04 13.60
N GLY A 179 -21.84 2.37 13.51
CA GLY A 179 -22.51 3.33 14.38
C GLY A 179 -21.85 3.50 15.75
N LEU A 180 -20.55 3.21 15.87
CA LEU A 180 -19.81 3.51 17.11
C LEU A 180 -19.44 4.99 17.17
N ASP A 181 -19.49 5.55 18.38
CA ASP A 181 -19.01 6.91 18.64
C ASP A 181 -17.47 6.95 18.62
N LYS A 182 -16.88 8.08 18.22
CA LYS A 182 -15.42 8.24 18.07
C LYS A 182 -14.67 7.97 19.37
N GLU A 183 -15.27 8.29 20.51
CA GLU A 183 -14.71 8.07 21.85
C GLU A 183 -14.54 6.57 22.17
N GLN A 184 -15.24 5.70 21.44
CA GLN A 184 -15.13 4.25 21.56
C GLN A 184 -14.04 3.66 20.65
N TYR A 185 -13.43 4.48 19.78
CA TYR A 185 -12.43 3.98 18.84
C TYR A 185 -11.16 3.62 19.62
N PRO A 186 -10.50 2.50 19.29
CA PRO A 186 -9.22 2.19 19.90
C PRO A 186 -8.21 3.32 19.67
N ALA A 187 -7.56 3.76 20.75
CA ALA A 187 -6.63 4.88 20.74
C ALA A 187 -5.37 4.63 19.86
N TYR A 188 -5.18 3.43 19.34
CA TYR A 188 -4.06 3.08 18.47
C TYR A 188 -4.38 3.11 16.96
N LEU A 189 -5.57 3.59 16.59
CA LEU A 189 -5.91 3.77 15.18
C LEU A 189 -5.27 5.04 14.64
N ASP A 190 -4.42 4.89 13.61
CA ASP A 190 -3.72 5.99 12.93
C ASP A 190 -4.46 6.51 11.68
N GLY A 191 -5.51 5.81 11.26
CA GLY A 191 -6.36 6.21 10.14
C GLY A 191 -7.49 7.15 10.59
N ARG A 192 -8.19 7.72 9.61
CA ARG A 192 -9.46 8.43 9.81
C ARG A 192 -10.57 7.75 9.02
N SER A 193 -11.82 8.00 9.36
CA SER A 193 -12.91 7.47 8.54
C SER A 193 -12.98 8.19 7.19
N LEU A 194 -13.21 7.41 6.13
CA LEU A 194 -13.46 7.89 4.77
C LEU A 194 -14.95 7.95 4.44
N LEU A 195 -15.85 7.65 5.38
CA LEU A 195 -17.29 7.53 5.09
C LEU A 195 -17.88 8.83 4.51
N SER A 196 -17.51 9.98 5.09
CA SER A 196 -17.90 11.30 4.57
C SER A 196 -17.37 11.54 3.16
N ASP A 197 -16.12 11.16 2.90
CA ASP A 197 -15.49 11.28 1.57
C ASP A 197 -16.14 10.35 0.56
N TRP A 198 -16.64 9.17 0.99
CA TRP A 198 -17.39 8.25 0.12
C TRP A 198 -18.78 8.78 -0.25
N HIS A 199 -19.45 9.48 0.67
CA HIS A 199 -20.73 10.15 0.37
C HIS A 199 -20.53 11.39 -0.51
N ASN A 200 -19.40 12.09 -0.37
CA ASN A 200 -19.08 13.33 -1.09
C ASN A 200 -17.73 13.22 -1.85
N PRO A 201 -17.61 12.37 -2.88
CA PRO A 201 -16.32 12.00 -3.49
C PRO A 201 -15.58 13.13 -4.23
N THR A 202 -16.16 14.32 -4.32
CA THR A 202 -15.56 15.49 -4.97
C THR A 202 -15.36 16.66 -4.02
N GLN A 203 -15.74 16.53 -2.75
CA GLN A 203 -15.58 17.56 -1.73
C GLN A 203 -14.88 16.93 -0.54
N PRO A 204 -13.66 17.38 -0.20
CA PRO A 204 -13.01 16.88 1.01
C PRO A 204 -13.92 17.17 2.21
N ALA A 205 -14.03 16.21 3.14
CA ALA A 205 -14.68 16.47 4.42
C ALA A 205 -14.07 17.73 5.08
N ASN A 206 -14.92 18.58 5.65
CA ASN A 206 -14.50 19.77 6.39
C ASN A 206 -14.07 19.38 7.82
N ASP A 207 -13.19 18.39 7.93
CA ASP A 207 -12.49 18.06 9.16
C ASP A 207 -11.10 18.70 9.13
N SER A 208 -10.59 19.15 10.27
CA SER A 208 -9.33 19.89 10.39
C SER A 208 -8.07 19.04 10.12
N ASN A 209 -8.23 17.83 9.57
CA ASN A 209 -7.15 16.91 9.30
C ASN A 209 -6.62 17.14 7.88
N SER A 210 -5.30 17.11 7.66
CA SER A 210 -4.75 17.22 6.30
C SER A 210 -5.11 15.94 5.54
N HIS A 211 -5.84 16.07 4.44
CA HIS A 211 -6.23 14.91 3.62
C HIS A 211 -5.10 14.43 2.73
N ASP A 212 -4.06 15.24 2.58
CA ASP A 212 -3.11 15.17 1.48
C ASP A 212 -1.84 14.37 1.75
N ILE A 213 -1.60 13.96 3.00
CA ILE A 213 -0.36 13.31 3.43
C ILE A 213 -0.60 11.80 3.59
N ILE A 214 0.17 11.00 2.87
CA ILE A 214 0.17 9.54 2.94
C ILE A 214 1.60 9.04 3.13
N ASN A 215 1.81 8.14 4.09
CA ASN A 215 3.10 7.51 4.32
C ASN A 215 3.13 6.11 3.71
N VAL A 216 4.25 5.78 3.08
CA VAL A 216 4.56 4.44 2.60
C VAL A 216 5.95 4.06 3.12
N GLU A 217 6.04 2.93 3.80
CA GLU A 217 7.25 2.53 4.50
C GLU A 217 7.57 1.07 4.19
N PHE A 218 8.85 0.75 4.09
CA PHE A 218 9.31 -0.62 3.89
C PHE A 218 10.62 -0.86 4.63
N TRP A 219 10.78 -2.08 5.16
CA TRP A 219 12.02 -2.54 5.77
C TRP A 219 12.47 -3.86 5.16
N GLY A 220 13.74 -3.90 4.77
CA GLY A 220 14.48 -5.11 4.49
C GLY A 220 14.85 -5.33 3.03
N SER A 221 14.66 -6.55 2.55
CA SER A 221 15.09 -6.94 1.20
C SER A 221 13.95 -6.82 0.20
N ALA A 222 14.21 -6.21 -0.95
CA ALA A 222 13.35 -6.33 -2.12
C ALA A 222 13.43 -7.72 -2.73
N GLY A 223 12.38 -8.10 -3.45
CA GLY A 223 12.34 -9.30 -4.27
C GLY A 223 11.92 -8.99 -5.70
N ILE A 224 12.75 -9.36 -6.68
CA ILE A 224 12.26 -9.64 -8.03
C ILE A 224 11.76 -11.08 -7.99
N GLU A 225 10.45 -11.26 -8.14
CA GLU A 225 9.77 -12.55 -7.95
C GLU A 225 9.88 -13.45 -9.18
N ALA A 226 10.31 -12.92 -10.33
CA ALA A 226 10.60 -13.70 -11.53
C ALA A 226 11.72 -13.12 -12.42
N PRO A 227 12.61 -13.95 -13.03
CA PRO A 227 12.54 -15.40 -13.18
C PRO A 227 13.30 -16.02 -12.04
N GLY A 228 12.59 -16.48 -11.02
CA GLY A 228 13.23 -16.83 -9.78
C GLY A 228 13.40 -15.64 -8.85
N LYS A 229 13.71 -16.00 -7.61
CA LYS A 229 13.67 -15.13 -6.45
C LYS A 229 15.01 -14.44 -6.30
N ASN A 230 15.17 -13.29 -6.94
CA ASN A 230 16.33 -12.44 -6.72
C ASN A 230 16.03 -11.48 -5.58
N ARG A 231 16.83 -11.58 -4.51
CA ARG A 231 16.72 -10.66 -3.37
C ARG A 231 17.78 -9.59 -3.47
N SER A 232 17.35 -8.35 -3.28
CA SER A 232 18.23 -7.19 -3.17
C SER A 232 18.20 -6.69 -1.74
N ALA A 233 19.37 -6.55 -1.13
CA ALA A 233 19.51 -5.93 0.20
C ALA A 233 19.29 -4.41 0.12
N ASN A 234 19.24 -3.76 1.29
CA ASN A 234 19.17 -2.30 1.42
C ASN A 234 17.95 -1.67 0.74
N ASN A 235 16.78 -2.30 0.86
CA ASN A 235 15.51 -1.77 0.34
C ASN A 235 14.68 -1.04 1.40
N THR A 236 15.28 -0.66 2.54
CA THR A 236 14.57 0.05 3.60
C THR A 236 14.41 1.53 3.23
N TYR A 237 13.18 2.04 3.28
CA TYR A 237 12.87 3.44 2.99
C TYR A 237 11.66 3.96 3.78
N LYS A 238 11.59 5.30 3.84
CA LYS A 238 10.45 6.07 4.33
C LYS A 238 10.01 7.02 3.22
N THR A 239 8.77 6.88 2.76
CA THR A 239 8.23 7.66 1.64
C THR A 239 7.01 8.44 2.10
N LEU A 240 6.96 9.70 1.67
CA LEU A 240 5.84 10.60 1.78
C LEU A 240 5.22 10.82 0.40
N ARG A 241 3.89 10.71 0.31
CA ARG A 241 3.11 11.23 -0.81
C ARG A 241 2.30 12.44 -0.33
N VAL A 242 2.37 13.53 -1.09
CA VAL A 242 1.54 14.75 -0.88
C VAL A 242 0.63 14.92 -2.07
N VAL A 243 -0.68 14.78 -1.87
CA VAL A 243 -1.68 14.77 -2.95
C VAL A 243 -2.88 15.66 -2.58
N ASN A 244 -3.01 16.80 -3.26
CA ASN A 244 -4.18 17.67 -3.21
C ASN A 244 -4.40 18.33 -4.59
N GLU A 245 -5.28 19.34 -4.68
CA GLU A 245 -5.57 20.02 -5.95
C GLU A 245 -4.32 20.68 -6.57
N ASN A 246 -3.44 21.21 -5.72
CA ASN A 246 -2.24 21.96 -6.11
C ASN A 246 -0.98 21.07 -6.17
N ASN A 247 -0.91 20.05 -5.32
CA ASN A 247 0.29 19.28 -5.05
C ASN A 247 0.13 17.80 -5.44
N SER A 248 1.19 17.23 -6.01
CA SER A 248 1.28 15.81 -6.33
C SER A 248 2.75 15.41 -6.30
N TRP A 249 3.22 15.02 -5.13
CA TRP A 249 4.63 14.75 -4.86
C TRP A 249 4.83 13.36 -4.27
N LEU A 250 5.90 12.68 -4.70
CA LEU A 250 6.51 11.56 -4.01
C LEU A 250 7.88 11.99 -3.52
N TYR A 251 8.14 11.86 -2.22
CA TYR A 251 9.46 12.04 -1.64
C TYR A 251 9.85 10.81 -0.83
N SER A 252 11.00 10.22 -1.13
CA SER A 252 11.50 9.03 -0.43
C SER A 252 12.91 9.22 0.09
N LYS A 253 13.15 8.69 1.29
CA LYS A 253 14.48 8.61 1.91
C LYS A 253 14.83 7.16 2.19
N TRP A 254 15.96 6.73 1.63
CA TRP A 254 16.44 5.36 1.73
C TRP A 254 17.51 5.22 2.82
N CYS A 255 17.61 4.02 3.40
CA CYS A 255 18.65 3.71 4.37
C CYS A 255 20.08 3.80 3.81
N THR A 256 20.22 3.75 2.48
CA THR A 256 21.49 3.95 1.76
C THR A 256 21.94 5.41 1.72
N GLY A 257 21.10 6.35 2.16
CA GLY A 257 21.30 7.78 2.02
C GLY A 257 20.78 8.35 0.68
N ASP A 258 20.37 7.49 -0.25
CA ASP A 258 19.73 7.93 -1.49
C ASP A 258 18.38 8.63 -1.19
N ARG A 259 18.03 9.61 -2.03
CA ARG A 259 16.76 10.34 -1.96
C ARG A 259 16.09 10.33 -3.31
N GLU A 260 14.76 10.37 -3.29
CA GLU A 260 13.94 10.49 -4.48
C GLU A 260 12.93 11.61 -4.31
N LEU A 261 12.73 12.40 -5.36
CA LEU A 261 11.67 13.40 -5.45
C LEU A 261 11.06 13.38 -6.85
N TYR A 262 9.75 13.20 -6.94
CA TYR A 262 9.00 13.23 -8.20
C TYR A 262 7.76 14.09 -8.06
N ASN A 263 7.49 14.94 -9.06
CA ASN A 263 6.18 15.52 -9.24
C ASN A 263 5.31 14.53 -10.02
N THR A 264 4.41 13.81 -9.35
CA THR A 264 3.64 12.72 -9.97
C THR A 264 2.52 13.21 -10.90
N LYS A 265 2.24 14.52 -10.93
CA LYS A 265 1.32 15.12 -11.91
C LYS A 265 2.01 15.39 -13.25
N THR A 266 3.24 15.91 -13.23
CA THR A 266 4.00 16.20 -14.46
C THR A 266 4.89 15.04 -14.91
N ASP A 267 5.27 14.16 -13.99
CA ASP A 267 6.03 12.94 -14.22
C ASP A 267 5.28 11.71 -13.64
N PRO A 268 4.17 11.30 -14.26
CA PRO A 268 3.33 10.20 -13.76
C PRO A 268 4.01 8.82 -13.83
N PHE A 269 5.17 8.74 -14.49
CA PHE A 269 5.98 7.53 -14.59
C PHE A 269 7.18 7.55 -13.63
N GLU A 270 7.30 8.57 -12.77
CA GLU A 270 8.32 8.66 -11.71
C GLU A 270 9.75 8.40 -12.24
N LEU A 271 10.10 9.04 -13.36
CA LEU A 271 11.34 8.80 -14.11
C LEU A 271 12.47 9.78 -13.76
N HIS A 272 12.15 11.07 -13.60
CA HIS A 272 13.13 12.13 -13.42
C HIS A 272 13.26 12.48 -11.94
N ASN A 273 14.30 11.95 -11.29
CA ASN A 273 14.49 12.17 -9.87
C ASN A 273 15.04 13.58 -9.62
N LEU A 274 14.20 14.48 -9.11
CA LEU A 274 14.56 15.86 -8.82
C LEU A 274 15.55 15.99 -7.65
N ALA A 275 15.75 14.93 -6.87
CA ALA A 275 16.75 14.86 -5.81
C ALA A 275 18.14 14.36 -6.27
N PHE A 276 18.27 13.84 -7.50
CA PHE A 276 19.50 13.20 -8.00
C PHE A 276 20.70 14.16 -8.15
N ASN A 277 20.45 15.48 -8.22
CA ASN A 277 21.47 16.52 -8.25
C ASN A 277 21.07 17.71 -7.36
N PHE A 278 20.88 17.42 -6.07
CA PHE A 278 20.45 18.33 -5.00
C PHE A 278 21.03 19.76 -5.07
N ALA A 279 22.26 19.93 -5.58
CA ALA A 279 22.96 21.22 -5.55
C ALA A 279 22.52 22.29 -6.59
N LYS A 280 21.54 22.03 -7.48
CA LYS A 280 21.31 22.91 -8.65
C LYS A 280 20.04 23.78 -8.65
N ASP A 281 19.09 23.58 -7.73
CA ASP A 281 17.82 24.33 -7.74
C ASP A 281 17.35 24.75 -6.34
N GLY A 282 17.15 26.06 -6.15
CA GLY A 282 16.72 26.63 -4.87
C GLY A 282 15.30 26.23 -4.46
N GLU A 283 14.38 26.11 -5.42
CA GLU A 283 12.98 25.78 -5.13
C GLU A 283 12.83 24.29 -4.73
N HIS A 284 13.49 23.38 -5.46
CA HIS A 284 13.48 21.97 -5.08
C HIS A 284 14.16 21.72 -3.73
N ASN A 285 15.24 22.46 -3.42
CA ASN A 285 15.87 22.37 -2.10
C ASN A 285 14.95 22.86 -0.99
N ARG A 286 14.24 23.98 -1.22
CA ARG A 286 13.20 24.45 -0.30
C ARG A 286 12.17 23.35 -0.05
N LEU A 287 11.61 22.79 -1.13
CA LEU A 287 10.62 21.72 -1.06
C LEU A 287 11.13 20.50 -0.29
N ILE A 288 12.33 20.00 -0.59
CA ILE A 288 12.91 18.85 0.11
C ILE A 288 13.04 19.10 1.61
N GLN A 289 13.43 20.31 2.04
CA GLN A 289 13.50 20.62 3.48
C GLN A 289 12.14 20.53 4.17
N ARG A 290 11.06 20.95 3.49
CA ARG A 290 9.68 20.85 4.01
C ARG A 290 9.23 19.39 4.04
N LEU A 291 9.47 18.64 2.97
CA LEU A 291 9.11 17.22 2.89
C LEU A 291 9.91 16.37 3.89
N ASP A 292 11.19 16.68 4.14
CA ASP A 292 11.99 16.07 5.20
C ASP A 292 11.37 16.33 6.59
N ALA A 293 10.87 17.54 6.85
CA ALA A 293 10.23 17.89 8.12
C ALA A 293 8.88 17.19 8.32
N ILE A 294 8.07 17.09 7.25
CA ILE A 294 6.83 16.30 7.29
C ILE A 294 7.17 14.83 7.55
N LEU A 295 8.12 14.26 6.80
CA LEU A 295 8.56 12.87 6.97
C LEU A 295 9.11 12.58 8.37
N LEU A 296 9.78 13.56 8.99
CA LEU A 296 10.29 13.46 10.35
C LEU A 296 9.17 13.27 11.37
N VAL A 297 8.06 13.99 11.21
CA VAL A 297 6.87 13.83 12.06
C VAL A 297 6.19 12.50 11.74
N THR A 298 5.92 12.26 10.45
CA THR A 298 5.05 11.17 10.04
C THR A 298 5.65 9.78 10.18
N LYS A 299 6.99 9.61 10.13
CA LYS A 299 7.63 8.30 10.38
C LYS A 299 7.40 7.73 11.78
N SER A 300 6.85 8.55 12.68
CA SER A 300 6.64 8.25 14.08
C SER A 300 5.31 8.73 14.63
N CYS A 301 4.41 9.11 13.74
CA CYS A 301 3.12 9.65 14.13
C CYS A 301 2.27 8.65 14.91
N ASN A 302 1.24 9.17 15.54
CA ASN A 302 0.11 8.42 16.07
C ASN A 302 -1.18 9.18 15.80
N GLN A 303 -2.28 8.46 15.63
CA GLN A 303 -3.61 9.03 15.47
C GLN A 303 -3.61 10.14 14.40
N ASP A 304 -4.23 11.29 14.71
CA ASP A 304 -4.36 12.43 13.80
C ASP A 304 -3.02 13.01 13.34
N THR A 305 -1.92 12.86 14.09
CA THR A 305 -0.61 13.40 13.65
C THR A 305 -0.06 12.67 12.41
N CYS A 306 -0.57 11.48 12.11
CA CYS A 306 -0.24 10.76 10.87
C CYS A 306 -0.81 11.42 9.62
N ARG A 307 -1.89 12.19 9.80
CA ARG A 307 -2.60 12.90 8.73
C ARG A 307 -2.43 14.41 8.82
N ASN A 308 -2.21 14.94 10.02
CA ASN A 308 -2.03 16.36 10.25
C ASN A 308 -0.70 16.65 10.97
N PRO A 309 0.45 16.36 10.33
CA PRO A 309 1.77 16.62 10.90
C PRO A 309 2.03 18.12 11.09
N TRP A 310 1.25 18.99 10.45
CA TRP A 310 1.32 20.43 10.60
C TRP A 310 1.06 20.91 12.02
N THR A 311 0.23 20.22 12.79
CA THR A 311 0.02 20.53 14.22
C THR A 311 1.32 20.46 15.02
N VAL A 312 2.15 19.46 14.75
CA VAL A 312 3.46 19.26 15.37
C VAL A 312 4.45 20.32 14.85
N LEU A 313 4.47 20.58 13.54
CA LEU A 313 5.38 21.56 12.94
C LEU A 313 5.06 22.98 13.39
N GLN A 314 3.77 23.36 13.50
CA GLN A 314 3.32 24.64 14.02
C GLN A 314 3.75 24.83 15.49
N SER A 315 3.54 23.80 16.32
CA SER A 315 3.95 23.84 17.73
C SER A 315 5.46 23.95 17.89
N THR A 316 6.22 23.31 16.99
CA THR A 316 7.69 23.38 16.95
C THR A 316 8.14 24.77 16.51
N CYS A 317 7.54 25.31 15.44
CA CYS A 317 7.76 26.67 14.94
C CYS A 317 7.55 27.73 16.02
N HIS A 318 6.47 27.64 16.81
CA HIS A 318 6.22 28.60 17.89
C HIS A 318 7.32 28.66 18.96
N LYS A 319 8.10 27.58 19.13
CA LYS A 319 9.18 27.48 20.11
C LYS A 319 10.56 27.77 19.53
N ASP A 320 10.65 27.99 18.23
CA ASP A 320 11.90 28.20 17.51
C ASP A 320 12.01 29.67 17.07
N ASP A 321 13.10 30.33 17.46
CA ASP A 321 13.33 31.75 17.18
C ASP A 321 13.54 32.03 15.68
N SER A 322 13.94 31.02 14.90
CA SER A 322 14.09 31.14 13.44
C SER A 322 12.76 31.06 12.69
N CYS A 323 11.68 30.66 13.36
CA CYS A 323 10.37 30.61 12.73
C CYS A 323 9.68 31.97 12.79
N PRO A 324 9.15 32.50 11.67
CA PRO A 324 8.44 33.77 11.67
C PRO A 324 7.06 33.62 12.35
N HIS A 325 6.85 34.33 13.46
CA HIS A 325 5.56 34.43 14.16
C HIS A 325 4.56 35.35 13.42
N SER A 326 4.38 35.10 12.12
CA SER A 326 3.68 35.98 11.18
C SER A 326 2.15 36.01 11.31
N GLY A 327 1.57 35.48 12.39
CA GLY A 327 0.12 35.35 12.60
C GLY A 327 -0.60 34.36 11.66
N VAL A 328 0.07 33.91 10.60
CA VAL A 328 -0.42 32.89 9.65
C VAL A 328 -0.15 31.50 10.21
N ILE A 329 -1.15 30.62 10.16
CA ILE A 329 -1.04 29.23 10.62
C ILE A 329 -0.34 28.38 9.55
N LEU A 330 0.77 27.76 9.92
CA LEU A 330 1.49 26.73 9.18
C LEU A 330 0.70 25.42 9.21
N ASN A 331 -0.15 25.23 8.19
CA ASN A 331 -1.11 24.11 8.12
C ASN A 331 -1.11 23.35 6.78
N SER A 332 -0.21 23.68 5.86
CA SER A 332 -0.18 23.12 4.51
C SER A 332 1.20 23.30 3.88
N LEU A 333 1.47 22.51 2.84
CA LEU A 333 2.71 22.64 2.07
C LEU A 333 2.78 23.99 1.36
N ASP A 334 1.67 24.48 0.82
CA ASP A 334 1.61 25.78 0.12
C ASP A 334 2.02 26.94 1.05
N VAL A 335 1.55 26.95 2.30
CA VAL A 335 2.00 27.94 3.30
C VAL A 335 3.46 27.74 3.68
N ALA A 336 3.89 26.49 3.84
CA ALA A 336 5.26 26.15 4.24
C ALA A 336 6.32 26.54 3.19
N MET A 337 5.92 26.67 1.91
CA MET A 337 6.81 27.06 0.81
C MET A 337 7.14 28.56 0.78
N ASP A 338 6.52 29.39 1.61
CA ASP A 338 6.95 30.78 1.78
C ASP A 338 8.40 30.83 2.31
N SER A 339 9.24 31.66 1.68
CA SER A 339 10.68 31.76 1.97
C SER A 339 10.97 32.25 3.39
N LYS A 340 10.02 32.93 4.04
CA LYS A 340 10.17 33.33 5.45
C LYS A 340 10.38 32.13 6.39
N TYR A 341 9.92 30.93 6.02
CA TYR A 341 10.12 29.72 6.82
C TYR A 341 11.43 28.97 6.49
N ASP A 342 12.27 29.50 5.59
CA ASP A 342 13.48 28.80 5.12
C ASP A 342 14.44 28.45 6.25
N GLU A 343 14.71 29.39 7.17
CA GLU A 343 15.62 29.16 8.28
C GLU A 343 15.10 28.08 9.24
N PHE A 344 13.80 28.15 9.58
CA PHE A 344 13.14 27.15 10.41
C PHE A 344 13.19 25.73 9.81
N PHE A 345 12.79 25.57 8.55
CA PHE A 345 12.84 24.23 7.94
C PHE A 345 14.28 23.74 7.71
N ALA A 346 15.24 24.64 7.51
CA ALA A 346 16.65 24.29 7.43
C ALA A 346 17.20 23.82 8.79
N SER A 347 16.77 24.43 9.91
CA SER A 347 17.22 24.09 11.27
C SER A 347 16.71 22.75 11.77
N LEU A 348 15.53 22.31 11.31
CA LEU A 348 14.94 21.04 11.73
C LEU A 348 15.84 19.85 11.38
N PRO A 349 15.99 18.89 12.31
CA PRO A 349 16.81 17.72 12.04
C PRO A 349 16.20 16.87 10.92
N LYS A 350 17.01 16.06 10.25
CA LYS A 350 16.57 15.22 9.13
C LYS A 350 16.47 13.78 9.58
N VAL A 351 15.53 13.01 9.00
CA VAL A 351 15.42 11.56 9.22
C VAL A 351 16.76 10.89 8.91
N GLN A 352 17.26 10.02 9.77
CA GLN A 352 18.48 9.26 9.52
C GLN A 352 18.25 7.78 9.76
N PHE A 353 18.99 6.96 9.02
CA PHE A 353 19.14 5.54 9.29
C PHE A 353 20.59 5.33 9.69
N LYS A 354 20.83 4.67 10.84
CA LYS A 354 22.19 4.26 11.20
C LYS A 354 22.67 3.15 10.27
N GLU A 355 21.81 2.16 10.02
CA GLU A 355 22.06 0.99 9.19
C GLU A 355 20.81 0.60 8.38
N CYS A 356 21.02 -0.11 7.28
CA CYS A 356 19.95 -0.71 6.47
C CYS A 356 19.40 -1.99 7.12
N LEU A 357 18.67 -1.85 8.21
CA LEU A 357 18.06 -2.98 8.92
C LEU A 357 16.81 -3.51 8.21
N ASN A 358 16.54 -4.81 8.39
CA ASN A 358 15.33 -5.49 7.89
C ASN A 358 14.10 -5.31 8.80
N ILE A 359 14.22 -4.48 9.83
CA ILE A 359 13.18 -4.25 10.84
C ILE A 359 13.14 -2.77 11.19
N GLN A 360 11.98 -2.33 11.68
CA GLN A 360 11.88 -1.02 12.33
C GLN A 360 12.57 -1.07 13.69
N LEU A 361 13.55 -0.19 13.91
CA LEU A 361 14.23 -0.07 15.19
C LEU A 361 14.38 1.41 15.57
N VAL A 362 13.83 1.78 16.74
CA VAL A 362 13.81 3.17 17.22
C VAL A 362 15.20 3.78 17.30
N SER A 363 16.20 3.05 17.79
CA SER A 363 17.59 3.54 17.86
C SER A 363 18.27 3.65 16.49
N ASN A 364 17.73 2.99 15.46
CA ASN A 364 18.25 3.03 14.10
C ASN A 364 17.68 4.21 13.30
N GLU A 365 16.45 4.66 13.61
CA GLU A 365 15.67 5.62 12.82
C GLU A 365 15.51 6.97 13.53
N GLN A 366 16.58 7.50 14.12
CA GLN A 366 16.59 8.80 14.81
C GLN A 366 16.71 9.97 13.84
N PRO A 367 16.40 11.22 14.25
CA PRO A 367 15.70 11.60 15.49
C PRO A 367 14.16 11.52 15.33
N PHE A 368 13.41 11.72 16.41
CA PHE A 368 11.94 11.69 16.45
C PHE A 368 11.39 13.08 16.78
N LEU A 369 10.30 13.48 16.11
CA LEU A 369 9.62 14.76 16.35
C LEU A 369 8.11 14.55 16.51
N PRO A 370 7.51 14.87 17.68
CA PRO A 370 8.19 15.22 18.93
C PRO A 370 9.01 14.04 19.49
N ALA A 371 9.98 14.29 20.38
CA ALA A 371 10.82 13.20 20.91
C ALA A 371 10.00 12.08 21.61
N SER A 372 8.83 12.41 22.16
CA SER A 372 7.90 11.45 22.77
C SER A 372 7.32 10.43 21.76
N SER A 373 7.36 10.72 20.46
CA SER A 373 6.84 9.83 19.42
C SER A 373 7.71 8.58 19.19
N ALA A 374 8.91 8.53 19.76
CA ALA A 374 9.81 7.38 19.73
C ALA A 374 9.23 6.10 20.35
N ALA A 375 8.15 6.22 21.13
CA ALA A 375 7.42 5.08 21.68
C ALA A 375 6.70 4.26 20.60
N LEU A 376 6.35 4.84 19.44
CA LEU A 376 5.69 4.15 18.31
C LEU A 376 4.51 3.26 18.74
N GLN A 377 3.72 3.74 19.72
CA GLN A 377 2.56 3.02 20.25
C GLN A 377 2.88 1.61 20.78
N LYS A 378 4.11 1.38 21.26
CA LYS A 378 4.52 0.08 21.83
C LYS A 378 3.61 -0.42 22.95
N ASP A 379 2.96 0.48 23.69
CA ASP A 379 2.02 0.14 24.75
C ASP A 379 0.81 -0.66 24.24
N TYR A 380 0.49 -0.56 22.94
CA TYR A 380 -0.57 -1.30 22.27
C TYR A 380 -0.07 -2.49 21.44
N ARG A 381 1.25 -2.72 21.40
CA ARG A 381 1.85 -3.84 20.66
C ARG A 381 2.20 -4.96 21.63
N THR A 382 1.61 -6.13 21.43
CA THR A 382 2.10 -7.35 22.09
C THR A 382 3.47 -7.72 21.53
N ASN A 383 4.33 -8.31 22.38
CA ASN A 383 5.61 -8.81 21.90
C ASN A 383 5.40 -9.85 20.79
N THR A 384 6.05 -9.69 19.64
CA THR A 384 5.98 -10.63 18.51
C THR A 384 6.63 -11.98 18.82
N ASP A 385 7.36 -12.09 19.94
CA ASP A 385 8.03 -13.30 20.41
C ASP A 385 7.08 -14.47 20.76
N HIS A 386 5.76 -14.27 20.72
CA HIS A 386 4.77 -15.34 20.90
C HIS A 386 4.72 -16.32 19.72
N PHE A 387 5.24 -15.95 18.54
CA PHE A 387 5.35 -16.87 17.41
C PHE A 387 6.73 -17.53 17.36
N LYS A 388 6.87 -18.66 18.06
CA LYS A 388 7.98 -19.59 17.80
C LYS A 388 7.66 -20.38 16.53
N SER A 389 8.30 -20.02 15.43
CA SER A 389 8.24 -20.83 14.21
C SER A 389 8.59 -22.29 14.58
N PRO A 390 7.78 -23.28 14.18
CA PRO A 390 8.05 -24.66 14.54
C PRO A 390 9.46 -25.04 14.08
N VAL A 391 10.19 -25.74 14.94
CA VAL A 391 11.57 -26.21 14.67
C VAL A 391 11.60 -27.09 13.42
N HIS A 392 10.48 -27.72 13.09
CA HIS A 392 10.31 -28.57 11.93
C HIS A 392 9.53 -27.79 10.86
N ARG A 393 10.18 -27.54 9.72
CA ARG A 393 9.46 -27.15 8.51
C ARG A 393 8.58 -28.35 8.13
N GLY A 394 7.26 -28.14 8.03
CA GLY A 394 6.35 -29.17 7.53
C GLY A 394 6.81 -29.71 6.17
N THR A 395 6.40 -30.93 5.84
CA THR A 395 6.77 -31.54 4.55
C THR A 395 6.05 -30.80 3.42
N LYS A 396 6.76 -30.50 2.33
CA LYS A 396 6.12 -29.91 1.14
C LYS A 396 5.11 -30.90 0.59
N VAL A 397 3.82 -30.59 0.71
CA VAL A 397 2.75 -31.38 0.11
C VAL A 397 2.77 -31.11 -1.41
N PRO A 398 2.84 -32.15 -2.25
CA PRO A 398 2.79 -31.96 -3.70
C PRO A 398 1.46 -31.29 -4.10
N PRO A 399 1.48 -30.36 -5.07
CA PRO A 399 0.26 -29.77 -5.59
C PRO A 399 -0.58 -30.84 -6.30
N ASN A 400 -1.86 -30.53 -6.53
CA ASN A 400 -2.74 -31.41 -7.30
C ASN A 400 -2.19 -31.63 -8.71
N GLU A 401 -2.26 -32.87 -9.22
CA GLU A 401 -1.79 -33.21 -10.58
C GLU A 401 -2.62 -32.56 -11.69
N VAL A 402 -3.85 -32.12 -11.38
CA VAL A 402 -4.79 -31.53 -12.32
C VAL A 402 -5.09 -30.08 -11.91
N ASN A 403 -5.03 -29.17 -12.90
CA ASN A 403 -5.43 -27.78 -12.73
C ASN A 403 -6.87 -27.69 -12.22
N GLN A 404 -7.07 -26.95 -11.14
CA GLN A 404 -8.37 -26.77 -10.49
C GLN A 404 -9.14 -25.60 -11.12
N GLY A 405 -10.44 -25.51 -10.85
CA GLY A 405 -11.28 -24.43 -11.34
C GLY A 405 -11.90 -24.69 -12.72
N THR A 406 -12.36 -25.91 -12.96
CA THR A 406 -13.29 -26.18 -14.07
C THR A 406 -14.64 -25.48 -13.84
N VAL A 407 -15.48 -25.36 -14.89
CA VAL A 407 -16.82 -24.78 -14.78
C VAL A 407 -17.66 -25.50 -13.71
N ASN A 408 -17.63 -26.84 -13.71
CA ASN A 408 -18.34 -27.65 -12.73
C ASN A 408 -17.89 -27.38 -11.29
N GLN A 409 -16.66 -26.90 -11.09
CA GLN A 409 -16.15 -26.61 -9.75
C GLN A 409 -16.64 -25.28 -9.18
N ARG A 410 -17.10 -24.32 -10.01
CA ARG A 410 -17.48 -22.96 -9.60
C ARG A 410 -18.52 -22.93 -8.48
N HIS A 411 -19.43 -23.90 -8.46
CA HIS A 411 -20.51 -23.99 -7.47
C HIS A 411 -20.43 -25.24 -6.60
N THR A 412 -19.25 -25.86 -6.49
CA THR A 412 -19.06 -27.03 -5.61
C THR A 412 -19.43 -26.68 -4.18
N THR A 413 -20.23 -27.54 -3.54
CA THR A 413 -20.61 -27.38 -2.14
C THR A 413 -19.43 -27.67 -1.20
N ILE A 414 -19.47 -27.15 0.03
CA ILE A 414 -18.45 -27.47 1.04
C ILE A 414 -18.40 -28.99 1.28
N GLU A 415 -19.54 -29.67 1.33
CA GLU A 415 -19.59 -31.13 1.51
C GLU A 415 -18.89 -31.88 0.37
N GLU A 416 -19.09 -31.46 -0.89
CA GLU A 416 -18.38 -32.04 -2.04
C GLU A 416 -16.88 -31.71 -2.03
N MET A 417 -16.50 -30.52 -1.57
CA MET A 417 -15.09 -30.18 -1.36
C MET A 417 -14.47 -31.05 -0.28
N GLU A 418 -15.15 -31.26 0.85
CA GLU A 418 -14.70 -32.10 1.95
C GLU A 418 -14.58 -33.57 1.53
N LYS A 419 -15.54 -34.10 0.75
CA LYS A 419 -15.47 -35.45 0.17
C LYS A 419 -14.27 -35.64 -0.76
N LYS A 420 -13.84 -34.59 -1.46
CA LYS A 420 -12.67 -34.61 -2.35
C LYS A 420 -11.38 -34.22 -1.63
N SER A 421 -11.47 -33.67 -0.43
CA SER A 421 -10.31 -33.27 0.34
C SER A 421 -9.57 -34.49 0.89
N ARG A 422 -8.25 -34.45 0.87
CA ARG A 422 -7.41 -35.44 1.55
C ARG A 422 -6.96 -34.85 2.88
N LYS A 423 -7.18 -35.58 3.97
CA LYS A 423 -6.59 -35.21 5.27
C LYS A 423 -5.08 -35.43 5.20
N LEU A 424 -4.31 -34.42 5.60
CA LEU A 424 -2.86 -34.55 5.74
C LEU A 424 -2.55 -35.52 6.89
N THR A 425 -1.56 -36.38 6.68
CA THR A 425 -1.08 -37.32 7.70
C THR A 425 -0.31 -36.57 8.80
N PRO A 426 -0.21 -37.11 10.03
CA PRO A 426 0.67 -36.54 11.06
C PRO A 426 2.10 -36.30 10.56
N ALA A 427 2.66 -37.24 9.78
CA ALA A 427 3.98 -37.09 9.18
C ALA A 427 4.10 -35.89 8.22
N GLU A 428 3.08 -35.65 7.38
CA GLU A 428 3.03 -34.47 6.51
C GLU A 428 2.94 -33.17 7.31
N LEU A 429 2.24 -33.21 8.45
CA LEU A 429 2.14 -32.10 9.40
C LEU A 429 3.38 -31.94 10.29
N GLY A 430 4.39 -32.82 10.18
CA GLY A 430 5.57 -32.82 11.05
C GLY A 430 5.25 -33.19 12.50
N GLN A 431 4.13 -33.88 12.73
CA GLN A 431 3.72 -34.44 14.02
C GLN A 431 4.19 -35.89 14.07
N SER A 432 5.13 -36.18 14.98
CA SER A 432 5.66 -37.53 15.26
C SER A 432 4.72 -38.33 16.14
#